data_AF-A0A9F7R532-F1
#
_entry.id   AF-A0A9F7R532-F1
#
_cell.length_a   1.000
_cell.length_b   1.000
_cell.length_c   1.000
_cell.angle_alpha   90.00
_cell.angle_beta   90.00
_cell.angle_gamma   90.00
#
_symmetry.space_group_name_H-M   'P 1'
#
loop_
_entity.id
_entity.type
_entity.pdbx_description
1 polymer ?
#
loop_
_entity_poly.entity_id
_entity_poly.type
_entity_poly.pdbx_seq_one_letter_code
_entity_poly.pdbx_strand_id
1 'polypeptide(L)'
;MLSMVMDCPYMTTLKIVISSQREQKEKFEDKYLQMFLGQMVDALAYLHNRNILHRNLKPSNILMSSDSVFRICDFGTATITQDRTKVDIRIKENEKCWMAPESVMLLQWSDKSDIWSLGCVLLDMLICHILNEEASLLQLSQLRQDLSPLDLIICKDFRKLLTRMLSHNPENRANVWVLANEAVVKQSLILCGSSPHSIKRTLPQGVTGPPFHEGIDSVLDFMMTYTDVEAIQLSVLSYLLKEERKAMSRIGDVVEAVTSAMLSHSESACIQLKSFQLIQLLLTAEEACELIVKLGSVHHVLNTLKDYPHEKDIIIPCCKIIQCTLEKGYGAPESFPDAVETLCIVGEMHIQDAVVTECLCAALQFLINQALHEEKDIEKATCLLIHQLKSHPNEAVIVNHVFVAMAGLITTSETAALQLLHVPDEINGVYHIMAARRHHSDYPKVTENFCHLLKQLVQHDAVIPELLAKNVQEELGQILQQYESITETVLLAQDALSKMMSIK
;
A
#
# COMPACT_ATOMS: atom_id res chain seq x y z
N MET A 1 -25.09 50.77 5.42
CA MET A 1 -24.05 50.37 4.46
C MET A 1 -23.07 49.51 5.25
N LEU A 2 -22.94 48.22 4.92
CA LEU A 2 -21.97 47.35 5.59
C LEU A 2 -20.60 47.61 4.93
N SER A 3 -19.60 48.00 5.71
CA SER A 3 -18.23 48.17 5.24
C SER A 3 -17.37 47.08 5.86
N MET A 4 -16.71 46.29 5.03
CA MET A 4 -15.75 45.27 5.46
C MET A 4 -14.34 45.83 5.23
N VAL A 5 -13.55 45.89 6.30
CA VAL A 5 -12.14 46.31 6.24
C VAL A 5 -11.29 45.04 6.18
N MET A 6 -10.38 44.97 5.23
CA MET A 6 -9.47 43.84 5.02
C MET A 6 -8.02 44.37 4.99
N ASP A 7 -7.05 43.53 5.35
CA ASP A 7 -5.62 43.87 5.23
C ASP A 7 -5.27 44.21 3.78
N CYS A 8 -4.65 45.38 3.53
CA CYS A 8 -4.28 45.84 2.19
C CYS A 8 -2.76 46.12 2.02
N PRO A 9 -1.89 45.10 2.10
CA PRO A 9 -0.55 45.16 1.54
C PRO A 9 -0.51 44.76 0.04
N TYR A 10 -1.65 44.45 -0.57
CA TYR A 10 -1.76 43.87 -1.92
C TYR A 10 -1.90 44.93 -2.99
N MET A 11 -1.05 44.83 -4.01
CA MET A 11 -0.95 45.85 -5.05
C MET A 11 -1.81 45.54 -6.28
N THR A 12 -2.17 44.26 -6.51
CA THR A 12 -2.89 43.85 -7.72
C THR A 12 -3.56 42.47 -7.57
N THR A 13 -4.27 42.02 -8.61
CA THR A 13 -4.84 40.67 -8.74
C THR A 13 -4.02 39.84 -9.72
N LEU A 14 -4.05 38.52 -9.56
CA LEU A 14 -3.40 37.61 -10.49
C LEU A 14 -3.94 37.78 -11.93
N LYS A 15 -5.22 38.16 -12.10
CA LYS A 15 -5.79 38.49 -13.40
C LYS A 15 -4.98 39.55 -14.14
N ILE A 16 -4.66 40.67 -13.47
CA ILE A 16 -3.92 41.78 -14.07
C ILE A 16 -2.51 41.33 -14.48
N VAL A 17 -1.87 40.50 -13.66
CA VAL A 17 -0.53 39.97 -13.91
C VAL A 17 -0.53 39.02 -15.11
N ILE A 18 -1.50 38.12 -15.21
CA ILE A 18 -1.68 37.23 -16.37
C ILE A 18 -1.91 38.05 -17.64
N SER A 19 -2.75 39.09 -17.59
CA SER A 19 -2.98 39.99 -18.73
C SER A 19 -1.70 40.69 -19.17
N SER A 20 -0.89 41.19 -18.22
CA SER A 20 0.40 41.83 -18.52
C SER A 20 1.38 40.87 -19.19
N GLN A 21 1.54 39.65 -18.66
CA GLN A 21 2.41 38.63 -19.27
C GLN A 21 1.93 38.23 -20.66
N ARG A 22 0.62 38.19 -20.86
CA ARG A 22 0.01 37.89 -22.16
C ARG A 22 0.27 38.97 -23.21
N GLU A 23 0.18 40.24 -22.83
CA GLU A 23 0.49 41.36 -23.71
C GLU A 23 1.98 41.38 -24.11
N GLN A 24 2.85 41.07 -23.15
CA GLN A 24 4.30 41.00 -23.35
C GLN A 24 4.74 39.71 -24.05
N LYS A 25 3.85 38.71 -24.14
CA LYS A 25 4.15 37.34 -24.63
C LYS A 25 5.29 36.69 -23.85
N GLU A 26 5.35 36.93 -22.55
CA GLU A 26 6.37 36.40 -21.67
C GLU A 26 5.82 35.25 -20.81
N LYS A 27 6.65 34.22 -20.64
CA LYS A 27 6.33 33.09 -19.77
C LYS A 27 6.56 33.47 -18.30
N PHE A 28 5.76 32.89 -17.40
CA PHE A 28 6.12 32.90 -15.99
C PHE A 28 7.35 32.03 -15.74
N GLU A 29 8.18 32.45 -14.79
CA GLU A 29 9.30 31.63 -14.32
C GLU A 29 8.80 30.42 -13.53
N ASP A 30 9.48 29.28 -13.66
CA ASP A 30 9.08 28.04 -12.98
C ASP A 30 9.02 28.20 -11.46
N LYS A 31 9.95 28.97 -10.88
CA LYS A 31 9.95 29.28 -9.44
C LYS A 31 8.68 30.05 -9.03
N TYR A 32 8.21 30.96 -9.87
CA TYR A 32 7.00 31.74 -9.61
C TYR A 32 5.75 30.85 -9.67
N LEU A 33 5.68 29.95 -10.65
CA LEU A 33 4.62 28.94 -10.76
C LEU A 33 4.59 27.99 -9.56
N GLN A 34 5.76 27.55 -9.08
CA GLN A 34 5.89 26.73 -7.88
C GLN A 34 5.47 27.49 -6.62
N MET A 35 5.87 28.74 -6.45
CA MET A 35 5.43 29.57 -5.32
C MET A 35 3.91 29.76 -5.32
N PHE A 36 3.32 30.02 -6.48
CA PHE A 36 1.86 30.09 -6.65
C PHE A 36 1.20 28.78 -6.25
N LEU A 37 1.65 27.66 -6.82
CA LEU A 37 1.07 26.34 -6.58
C LEU A 37 1.13 25.95 -5.11
N GLY A 38 2.28 26.12 -4.45
CA GLY A 38 2.46 25.80 -3.04
C GLY A 38 1.53 26.60 -2.14
N GLN A 39 1.49 27.93 -2.31
CA GLN A 39 0.62 28.80 -1.50
C GLN A 39 -0.87 28.54 -1.74
N MET A 40 -1.29 28.25 -2.98
CA MET A 40 -2.70 27.97 -3.26
C MET A 40 -3.15 26.61 -2.74
N VAL A 41 -2.31 25.58 -2.83
CA VAL A 41 -2.60 24.26 -2.25
C VAL A 41 -2.70 24.37 -0.73
N ASP A 42 -1.76 25.07 -0.08
CA ASP A 42 -1.79 25.28 1.38
C ASP A 42 -3.04 26.08 1.83
N ALA A 43 -3.39 27.14 1.09
CA ALA A 43 -4.60 27.92 1.36
C ALA A 43 -5.89 27.10 1.18
N LEU A 44 -6.00 26.30 0.12
CA LEU A 44 -7.16 25.41 -0.07
C LEU A 44 -7.20 24.30 0.98
N ALA A 45 -6.06 23.75 1.39
CA ALA A 45 -6.00 22.78 2.48
C ALA A 45 -6.54 23.38 3.78
N TYR A 46 -6.15 24.62 4.09
CA TYR A 46 -6.67 25.35 5.24
C TYR A 46 -8.20 25.52 5.21
N LEU A 47 -8.76 25.85 4.04
CA LEU A 47 -10.21 26.04 3.85
C LEU A 47 -10.97 24.72 3.91
N HIS A 48 -10.51 23.70 3.16
CA HIS A 48 -11.16 22.40 3.06
C HIS A 48 -11.11 21.63 4.38
N ASN A 49 -10.04 21.79 5.17
CA ASN A 49 -9.98 21.27 6.55
C ASN A 49 -11.07 21.84 7.48
N ARG A 50 -11.62 23.01 7.14
CA ARG A 50 -12.72 23.66 7.88
C ARG A 50 -14.09 23.48 7.19
N ASN A 51 -14.17 22.61 6.19
CA ASN A 51 -15.35 22.44 5.32
C ASN A 51 -15.83 23.74 4.67
N ILE A 52 -14.91 24.65 4.37
CA ILE A 52 -15.20 25.88 3.64
C ILE A 52 -14.82 25.65 2.18
N LEU A 53 -15.80 25.76 1.28
CA LEU A 53 -15.59 25.70 -0.17
C LEU A 53 -15.51 27.12 -0.71
N HIS A 54 -14.50 27.42 -1.53
CA HIS A 54 -14.37 28.75 -2.12
C HIS A 54 -15.47 29.01 -3.16
N ARG A 55 -15.77 28.04 -4.03
CA ARG A 55 -16.84 28.04 -5.06
C ARG A 55 -16.71 29.07 -6.20
N ASN A 56 -15.81 30.05 -6.08
CA ASN A 56 -15.57 31.11 -7.07
C ASN A 56 -14.08 31.38 -7.26
N LEU A 57 -13.24 30.33 -7.31
CA LEU A 57 -11.80 30.51 -7.46
C LEU A 57 -11.46 30.86 -8.91
N LYS A 58 -10.87 32.04 -9.13
CA LYS A 58 -10.50 32.58 -10.45
C LYS A 58 -9.39 33.63 -10.29
N PRO A 59 -8.68 34.03 -11.36
CA PRO A 59 -7.53 34.92 -11.24
C PRO A 59 -7.84 36.29 -10.63
N SER A 60 -9.08 36.79 -10.77
CA SER A 60 -9.48 38.06 -10.15
C SER A 60 -9.67 37.97 -8.63
N ASN A 61 -9.80 36.74 -8.11
CA ASN A 61 -10.07 36.46 -6.69
C ASN A 61 -8.80 35.94 -5.98
N ILE A 62 -7.64 36.13 -6.60
CA ILE A 62 -6.33 35.83 -6.03
C ILE A 62 -5.55 37.14 -6.01
N LEU A 63 -5.32 37.66 -4.81
CA LEU A 63 -4.56 38.88 -4.57
C LEU A 63 -3.07 38.58 -4.56
N MET A 64 -2.28 39.57 -4.98
CA MET A 64 -0.83 39.46 -5.08
C MET A 64 -0.10 40.63 -4.43
N SER A 65 0.93 40.32 -3.66
CA SER A 65 1.89 41.30 -3.12
C SER A 65 3.13 41.41 -4.00
N SER A 66 3.96 42.44 -3.81
CA SER A 66 5.25 42.62 -4.50
C SER A 66 6.18 41.42 -4.35
N ASP A 67 6.06 40.68 -3.26
CA ASP A 67 7.00 39.62 -2.86
C ASP A 67 6.54 38.22 -3.33
N SER A 68 5.76 38.13 -4.41
CA SER A 68 5.17 36.87 -4.90
C SER A 68 4.35 36.11 -3.84
N VAL A 69 3.66 36.87 -2.97
CA VAL A 69 2.74 36.32 -1.97
C VAL A 69 1.33 36.36 -2.53
N PHE A 70 0.65 35.20 -2.51
CA PHE A 70 -0.69 35.01 -3.05
C PHE A 70 -1.70 34.80 -1.92
N ARG A 71 -2.85 35.47 -1.98
CA ARG A 71 -3.96 35.23 -1.05
C ARG A 71 -5.28 35.11 -1.78
N ILE A 72 -6.06 34.10 -1.38
CA ILE A 72 -7.43 33.90 -1.88
C ILE A 72 -8.35 34.94 -1.20
N CYS A 73 -9.19 35.60 -1.98
CA CYS A 73 -10.17 36.57 -1.51
C CYS A 73 -11.56 36.33 -2.12
N ASP A 74 -12.55 37.13 -1.72
CA ASP A 74 -13.93 37.08 -2.26
C ASP A 74 -14.67 35.77 -1.94
N PHE A 75 -14.73 35.47 -0.63
CA PHE A 75 -15.63 34.48 -0.03
C PHE A 75 -17.08 35.01 -0.08
N GLY A 76 -17.69 34.95 -1.27
CA GLY A 76 -19.06 35.43 -1.49
C GLY A 76 -20.10 34.78 -0.56
N THR A 77 -21.34 35.30 -0.58
CA THR A 77 -22.46 34.78 0.25
C THR A 77 -22.71 33.28 0.06
N ALA A 78 -22.41 32.73 -1.13
CA ALA A 78 -22.50 31.30 -1.42
C ALA A 78 -21.48 30.42 -0.66
N THR A 79 -20.39 30.98 -0.12
CA THR A 79 -19.38 30.25 0.66
C THR A 79 -19.87 29.94 2.09
N ILE A 80 -20.85 30.69 2.60
CA ILE A 80 -21.32 30.64 3.99
C ILE A 80 -22.66 29.90 4.13
N THR A 81 -23.49 29.83 3.08
CA THR A 81 -24.78 29.13 3.10
C THR A 81 -24.73 27.76 2.41
N GLN A 82 -25.12 26.71 3.13
CA GLN A 82 -25.43 25.37 2.58
C GLN A 82 -26.77 25.34 1.81
N ASP A 83 -27.49 26.46 1.79
CA ASP A 83 -28.83 26.58 1.24
C ASP A 83 -28.81 26.66 -0.30
N ARG A 84 -29.33 25.62 -0.96
CA ARG A 84 -29.39 25.46 -2.43
C ARG A 84 -30.22 26.55 -3.13
N THR A 85 -31.10 27.22 -2.40
CA THR A 85 -32.17 28.10 -2.93
C THR A 85 -31.75 29.57 -3.14
N LYS A 86 -30.52 29.97 -2.75
CA LYS A 86 -30.00 31.35 -2.90
C LYS A 86 -28.90 31.52 -3.94
N VAL A 87 -28.54 30.48 -4.69
CA VAL A 87 -27.47 30.54 -5.72
C VAL A 87 -27.97 31.09 -7.06
N ASP A 88 -29.28 31.30 -7.18
CA ASP A 88 -29.85 32.05 -8.30
C ASP A 88 -29.48 33.53 -8.16
N ILE A 89 -28.58 34.01 -9.04
CA ILE A 89 -28.67 35.27 -9.81
C ILE A 89 -27.30 35.55 -10.47
N ARG A 90 -27.27 35.38 -11.81
CA ARG A 90 -26.31 35.96 -12.78
C ARG A 90 -24.81 35.71 -12.57
N ILE A 91 -24.35 34.48 -12.85
CA ILE A 91 -22.95 34.24 -13.24
C ILE A 91 -22.82 34.53 -14.74
N LYS A 92 -22.02 35.53 -15.13
CA LYS A 92 -21.77 35.85 -16.55
C LYS A 92 -21.05 34.68 -17.23
N GLU A 93 -21.23 34.51 -18.53
CA GLU A 93 -20.64 33.38 -19.28
C GLU A 93 -19.10 33.30 -19.14
N ASN A 94 -18.42 34.46 -19.13
CA ASN A 94 -16.98 34.57 -18.91
C ASN A 94 -16.54 34.19 -17.49
N GLU A 95 -17.44 34.16 -16.50
CA GLU A 95 -17.11 33.76 -15.13
C GLU A 95 -17.18 32.24 -14.93
N LYS A 96 -17.74 31.50 -15.92
CA LYS A 96 -17.84 30.05 -15.90
C LYS A 96 -16.57 29.34 -16.40
N CYS A 97 -15.60 30.07 -16.96
CA CYS A 97 -14.40 29.48 -17.58
C CYS A 97 -13.53 28.69 -16.58
N TRP A 98 -13.56 29.04 -15.30
CA TRP A 98 -12.84 28.32 -14.24
C TRP A 98 -13.73 27.35 -13.45
N MET A 99 -15.03 27.26 -13.76
CA MET A 99 -15.94 26.40 -13.02
C MET A 99 -15.84 24.95 -13.48
N ALA A 100 -15.92 24.03 -12.52
CA ALA A 100 -15.91 22.60 -12.79
C ALA A 100 -17.15 22.16 -13.60
N PRO A 101 -17.06 21.07 -14.39
CA PRO A 101 -18.18 20.56 -15.19
C PRO A 101 -19.44 20.34 -14.35
N GLU A 102 -19.30 19.69 -13.19
CA GLU A 102 -20.40 19.41 -12.26
C GLU A 102 -21.02 20.68 -11.66
N SER A 103 -20.21 21.72 -11.43
CA SER A 103 -20.69 23.00 -10.89
C SER A 103 -21.51 23.77 -11.92
N VAL A 104 -21.18 23.65 -13.21
CA VAL A 104 -21.93 24.31 -14.29
C VAL A 104 -23.18 23.53 -14.68
N MET A 105 -23.08 22.20 -14.76
CA MET A 105 -24.16 21.35 -15.26
C MET A 105 -25.18 20.98 -14.18
N LEU A 106 -24.70 20.69 -12.96
CA LEU A 106 -25.52 20.13 -11.89
C LEU A 106 -25.67 21.06 -10.69
N LEU A 107 -25.02 22.23 -10.69
CA LEU A 107 -24.95 23.14 -9.54
C LEU A 107 -24.48 22.42 -8.28
N GLN A 108 -23.46 21.58 -8.44
CA GLN A 108 -22.82 20.86 -7.35
C GLN A 108 -21.41 21.40 -7.10
N TRP A 109 -21.08 21.59 -5.83
CA TRP A 109 -19.77 22.06 -5.39
C TRP A 109 -19.22 21.13 -4.33
N SER A 110 -17.95 20.77 -4.49
CA SER A 110 -17.14 20.06 -3.52
C SER A 110 -15.76 20.70 -3.41
N ASP A 111 -14.93 20.18 -2.50
CA ASP A 111 -13.50 20.48 -2.43
C ASP A 111 -12.82 20.24 -3.78
N LYS A 112 -13.24 19.18 -4.50
CA LYS A 112 -12.76 18.85 -5.85
C LYS A 112 -13.13 19.91 -6.89
N SER A 113 -14.24 20.62 -6.73
CA SER A 113 -14.63 21.69 -7.64
C SER A 113 -13.66 22.88 -7.53
N ASP A 114 -13.19 23.21 -6.32
CA ASP A 114 -12.16 24.24 -6.12
C ASP A 114 -10.81 23.80 -6.74
N ILE A 115 -10.48 22.50 -6.69
CA ILE A 115 -9.27 21.96 -7.34
C ILE A 115 -9.32 22.12 -8.86
N TRP A 116 -10.46 21.85 -9.49
CA TRP A 116 -10.63 22.11 -10.92
C TRP A 116 -10.36 23.58 -11.25
N SER A 117 -10.96 24.48 -10.49
CA SER A 117 -10.78 25.92 -10.67
C SER A 117 -9.32 26.33 -10.54
N LEU A 118 -8.59 25.80 -9.55
CA LEU A 118 -7.15 26.02 -9.41
C LEU A 118 -6.38 25.48 -10.62
N GLY A 119 -6.76 24.32 -11.15
CA GLY A 119 -6.17 23.73 -12.36
C GLY A 119 -6.35 24.63 -13.58
N CYS A 120 -7.54 25.22 -13.75
CA CYS A 120 -7.80 26.20 -14.81
C CYS A 120 -6.94 27.47 -14.65
N VAL A 121 -6.75 27.97 -13.42
CA VAL A 121 -5.89 29.14 -13.17
C VAL A 121 -4.43 28.83 -13.49
N LEU A 122 -3.91 27.68 -13.02
CA LEU A 122 -2.55 27.25 -13.29
C LEU A 122 -2.29 27.09 -14.79
N LEU A 123 -3.24 26.48 -15.50
CA LEU A 123 -3.17 26.35 -16.95
C LEU A 123 -3.13 27.71 -17.65
N ASP A 124 -3.99 28.64 -17.25
CA ASP A 124 -4.03 29.98 -17.84
C ASP A 124 -2.69 30.72 -17.68
N MET A 125 -2.03 30.55 -16.52
CA MET A 125 -0.68 31.06 -16.30
C MET A 125 0.37 30.39 -17.22
N LEU A 126 0.27 29.08 -17.43
CA LEU A 126 1.22 28.36 -18.29
C LEU A 126 1.12 28.80 -19.77
N ILE A 127 -0.10 29.07 -20.25
CA ILE A 127 -0.37 29.32 -21.67
C ILE A 127 -0.52 30.80 -22.04
N CYS A 128 -0.46 31.72 -21.07
CA CYS A 128 -0.70 33.14 -21.30
C CYS A 128 0.26 33.77 -22.32
N HIS A 129 1.48 33.26 -22.44
CA HIS A 129 2.47 33.74 -23.41
C HIS A 129 2.17 33.30 -24.85
N ILE A 130 1.29 32.31 -25.03
CA ILE A 130 0.96 31.69 -26.32
C ILE A 130 -0.38 32.20 -26.85
N LEU A 131 -1.41 32.20 -26.00
CA LEU A 131 -2.78 32.52 -26.38
C LEU A 131 -3.15 33.95 -26.02
N ASN A 132 -4.01 34.60 -26.81
CA ASN A 132 -4.68 35.83 -26.37
C ASN A 132 -5.81 35.50 -25.37
N GLU A 133 -6.40 36.53 -24.75
CA GLU A 133 -7.40 36.33 -23.67
C GLU A 133 -8.62 35.53 -24.17
N GLU A 134 -9.14 35.88 -25.35
CA GLU A 134 -10.30 35.20 -25.96
C GLU A 134 -10.02 33.72 -26.23
N ALA A 135 -8.86 33.40 -26.82
CA ALA A 135 -8.46 32.02 -27.09
C ALA A 135 -8.22 31.24 -25.79
N SER A 136 -7.65 31.86 -24.76
CA SER A 136 -7.47 31.23 -23.43
C SER A 136 -8.83 30.87 -22.82
N LEU A 137 -9.78 31.81 -22.82
CA LEU A 137 -11.10 31.59 -22.25
C LEU A 137 -11.88 30.52 -23.02
N LEU A 138 -11.76 30.51 -24.35
CA LEU A 138 -12.33 29.46 -25.20
C LEU A 138 -11.71 28.10 -24.85
N GLN A 139 -10.38 28.03 -24.74
CA GLN A 139 -9.65 26.81 -24.38
C GLN A 139 -10.11 26.27 -23.03
N LEU A 140 -10.15 27.12 -21.99
CA LEU A 140 -10.63 26.74 -20.66
C LEU A 140 -12.08 26.23 -20.69
N SER A 141 -12.93 26.85 -21.51
CA SER A 141 -14.33 26.44 -21.64
C SER A 141 -14.48 25.05 -22.29
N GLN A 142 -13.60 24.72 -23.25
CA GLN A 142 -13.57 23.44 -23.99
C GLN A 142 -13.01 22.29 -23.14
N LEU A 143 -12.15 22.56 -22.16
CA LEU A 143 -11.60 21.53 -21.25
C LEU A 143 -12.66 20.76 -20.48
N ARG A 144 -13.88 21.29 -20.37
CA ARG A 144 -15.02 20.60 -19.76
C ARG A 144 -15.60 19.48 -20.65
N GLN A 145 -15.17 19.39 -21.90
CA GLN A 145 -15.58 18.36 -22.85
C GLN A 145 -14.38 17.53 -23.32
N ASP A 146 -13.22 18.15 -23.53
CA ASP A 146 -12.03 17.48 -24.08
C ASP A 146 -10.73 18.01 -23.45
N LEU A 147 -9.90 17.10 -22.94
CA LEU A 147 -8.59 17.40 -22.35
C LEU A 147 -7.42 17.24 -23.32
N SER A 148 -7.64 16.72 -24.54
CA SER A 148 -6.62 16.52 -25.57
C SER A 148 -5.74 17.75 -25.85
N PRO A 149 -6.26 19.01 -25.77
CA PRO A 149 -5.42 20.20 -25.95
C PRO A 149 -4.26 20.37 -24.95
N LEU A 150 -4.32 19.72 -23.77
CA LEU A 150 -3.23 19.75 -22.79
C LEU A 150 -1.95 19.09 -23.32
N ASP A 151 -2.06 18.18 -24.28
CA ASP A 151 -0.97 17.35 -24.78
C ASP A 151 0.01 18.11 -25.67
N LEU A 152 -0.45 19.23 -26.24
CA LEU A 152 0.29 19.98 -27.26
C LEU A 152 1.03 21.19 -26.67
N ILE A 153 0.68 21.63 -25.46
CA ILE A 153 0.99 22.98 -24.97
C ILE A 153 1.91 22.96 -23.73
N ILE A 154 2.00 21.84 -23.00
CA ILE A 154 2.53 21.83 -21.62
C ILE A 154 3.71 20.88 -21.45
N CYS A 155 4.72 21.31 -20.69
CA CYS A 155 5.85 20.47 -20.28
C CYS A 155 5.40 19.26 -19.44
N LYS A 156 6.22 18.19 -19.45
CA LYS A 156 5.88 16.90 -18.83
C LYS A 156 5.49 17.00 -17.35
N ASP A 157 6.16 17.83 -16.57
CA ASP A 157 6.00 17.88 -15.11
C ASP A 157 4.64 18.46 -14.69
N PHE A 158 4.21 19.57 -15.28
CA PHE A 158 2.90 20.17 -15.02
C PHE A 158 1.76 19.42 -15.71
N ARG A 159 2.02 18.68 -16.81
CA ARG A 159 1.00 17.88 -17.49
C ARG A 159 0.39 16.83 -16.57
N LYS A 160 1.24 16.03 -15.90
CA LYS A 160 0.77 14.99 -14.96
C LYS A 160 -0.10 15.60 -13.86
N LEU A 161 0.33 16.73 -13.30
CA LEU A 161 -0.41 17.45 -12.27
C LEU A 161 -1.77 17.95 -12.78
N LEU A 162 -1.80 18.63 -13.92
CA LEU A 162 -3.02 19.18 -14.50
C LEU A 162 -4.04 18.09 -14.86
N THR A 163 -3.60 16.92 -15.35
CA THR A 163 -4.50 15.79 -15.61
C THR A 163 -5.20 15.33 -14.33
N ARG A 164 -4.52 15.37 -13.16
CA ARG A 164 -5.14 15.04 -11.87
C ARG A 164 -6.10 16.12 -11.37
N MET A 165 -5.82 17.39 -11.65
CA MET A 165 -6.65 18.53 -11.25
C MET A 165 -7.88 18.71 -12.14
N LEU A 166 -7.77 18.40 -13.44
CA LEU A 166 -8.78 18.64 -14.47
C LEU A 166 -9.51 17.35 -14.88
N SER A 167 -9.57 16.33 -14.01
CA SER A 167 -10.41 15.15 -14.26
C SER A 167 -11.89 15.55 -14.31
N HIS A 168 -12.58 15.16 -15.39
CA HIS A 168 -14.01 15.43 -15.58
C HIS A 168 -14.87 14.82 -14.47
N ASN A 169 -14.60 13.56 -14.11
CA ASN A 169 -15.28 12.92 -12.99
C ASN A 169 -14.65 13.42 -11.67
N PRO A 170 -15.43 14.09 -10.78
CA PRO A 170 -14.93 14.59 -9.50
C PRO A 170 -14.43 13.48 -8.56
N GLU A 171 -14.95 12.25 -8.68
CA GLU A 171 -14.46 11.10 -7.91
C GLU A 171 -13.00 10.77 -8.27
N ASN A 172 -12.67 10.82 -9.55
CA ASN A 172 -11.32 10.57 -10.06
C ASN A 172 -10.39 11.78 -9.91
N ARG A 173 -10.95 12.97 -9.66
CA ARG A 173 -10.18 14.22 -9.49
C ARG A 173 -9.47 14.21 -8.16
N ALA A 174 -8.22 14.65 -8.13
CA ALA A 174 -7.49 14.78 -6.87
C ALA A 174 -8.15 15.85 -5.97
N ASN A 175 -8.20 15.60 -4.66
CA ASN A 175 -8.43 16.66 -3.66
C ASN A 175 -7.10 17.29 -3.27
N VAL A 176 -7.16 18.31 -2.41
CA VAL A 176 -5.97 19.04 -1.95
C VAL A 176 -4.96 18.15 -1.23
N TRP A 177 -5.41 17.16 -0.46
CA TRP A 177 -4.54 16.24 0.29
C TRP A 177 -3.79 15.27 -0.65
N VAL A 178 -4.48 14.75 -1.66
CA VAL A 178 -3.86 13.92 -2.71
C VAL A 178 -2.88 14.73 -3.54
N LEU A 179 -3.21 15.99 -3.87
CA LEU A 179 -2.30 16.87 -4.60
C LEU A 179 -1.05 17.24 -3.78
N ALA A 180 -1.20 17.47 -2.47
CA ALA A 180 -0.08 17.76 -1.58
C ALA A 180 0.99 16.66 -1.61
N ASN A 181 0.63 15.43 -2.02
CA ASN A 181 1.55 14.31 -2.16
C ASN A 181 2.26 14.19 -3.52
N GLU A 182 1.88 14.96 -4.54
CA GLU A 182 2.59 14.97 -5.82
C GLU A 182 3.96 15.63 -5.70
N ALA A 183 4.98 15.08 -6.37
CA ALA A 183 6.37 15.52 -6.22
C ALA A 183 6.56 17.03 -6.47
N VAL A 184 5.94 17.56 -7.53
CA VAL A 184 6.00 18.99 -7.88
C VAL A 184 5.34 19.86 -6.81
N VAL A 185 4.24 19.38 -6.20
CA VAL A 185 3.51 20.10 -5.16
C VAL A 185 4.26 20.04 -3.83
N LYS A 186 4.80 18.87 -3.43
CA LYS A 186 5.68 18.74 -2.26
C LYS A 186 6.83 19.73 -2.32
N GLN A 187 7.52 19.80 -3.46
CA GLN A 187 8.61 20.75 -3.66
C GLN A 187 8.13 22.21 -3.57
N SER A 188 6.95 22.50 -4.12
CA SER A 188 6.32 23.82 -4.09
C SER A 188 5.94 24.24 -2.66
N LEU A 189 5.40 23.33 -1.84
CA LEU A 189 5.06 23.57 -0.44
C LEU A 189 6.30 23.86 0.40
N ILE A 190 7.36 23.07 0.23
CA ILE A 190 8.65 23.27 0.90
C ILE A 190 9.24 24.63 0.53
N LEU A 191 9.18 25.01 -0.76
CA LEU A 191 9.65 26.31 -1.24
C LEU A 191 8.93 27.48 -0.57
N CYS A 192 7.66 27.31 -0.20
CA CYS A 192 6.84 28.33 0.47
C CYS A 192 6.99 28.32 2.00
N GLY A 193 7.80 27.41 2.58
CA GLY A 193 7.94 27.26 4.02
C GLY A 193 6.79 26.51 4.71
N SER A 194 5.88 25.90 3.94
CA SER A 194 4.79 25.07 4.47
C SER A 194 5.24 23.61 4.57
N SER A 195 4.89 22.93 5.67
CA SER A 195 5.21 21.51 5.84
C SER A 195 4.20 20.65 5.06
N PRO A 196 4.62 19.75 4.16
CA PRO A 196 3.71 18.80 3.52
C PRO A 196 2.93 17.94 4.55
N HIS A 197 3.53 17.70 5.72
CA HIS A 197 2.95 16.89 6.80
C HIS A 197 1.82 17.60 7.56
N SER A 198 1.66 18.93 7.42
CA SER A 198 0.58 19.69 8.08
C SER A 198 -0.74 19.66 7.30
N ILE A 199 -0.74 19.17 6.06
CA ILE A 199 -1.95 19.05 5.23
C ILE A 199 -2.58 17.68 5.49
N LYS A 200 -3.30 17.55 6.61
CA LYS A 200 -4.14 16.38 6.94
C LYS A 200 -5.58 16.79 7.17
N ARG A 201 -6.54 15.96 6.77
CA ARG A 201 -7.99 16.21 6.96
C ARG A 201 -8.32 16.21 8.45
N THR A 202 -9.04 17.23 8.92
CA THR A 202 -9.53 17.33 10.31
C THR A 202 -11.03 17.09 10.41
N LEU A 203 -11.52 16.74 11.60
CA LEU A 203 -12.95 16.56 11.86
C LEU A 203 -13.77 17.83 11.52
N PRO A 204 -14.99 17.68 10.96
CA PRO A 204 -15.92 18.79 10.82
C PRO A 204 -16.21 19.50 12.14
N GLN A 205 -16.48 20.81 12.08
CA GLN A 205 -16.95 21.55 13.25
C GLN A 205 -18.21 20.92 13.84
N GLY A 206 -18.18 20.65 15.15
CA GLY A 206 -19.28 20.02 15.89
C GLY A 206 -19.12 18.52 16.14
N VAL A 207 -18.18 17.86 15.47
CA VAL A 207 -17.89 16.43 15.69
C VAL A 207 -16.71 16.30 16.67
N THR A 208 -16.95 15.71 17.84
CA THR A 208 -15.96 15.62 18.92
C THR A 208 -15.05 14.40 18.83
N GLY A 209 -15.38 13.41 17.99
CA GLY A 209 -14.65 12.16 17.83
C GLY A 209 -15.58 10.96 17.72
N PRO A 210 -15.02 9.73 17.65
CA PRO A 210 -15.83 8.53 17.50
C PRO A 210 -16.72 8.28 18.73
N PRO A 211 -17.96 7.80 18.54
CA PRO A 211 -18.92 7.60 19.60
C PRO A 211 -18.67 6.28 20.37
N PHE A 212 -17.52 6.15 21.03
CA PHE A 212 -17.10 4.92 21.71
C PHE A 212 -18.08 4.40 22.79
N HIS A 213 -18.97 5.26 23.28
CA HIS A 213 -19.96 4.93 24.29
C HIS A 213 -21.28 4.39 23.71
N GLU A 214 -21.53 4.55 22.41
CA GLU A 214 -22.80 4.19 21.76
C GLU A 214 -22.83 2.75 21.24
N GLY A 215 -21.71 2.02 21.30
CA GLY A 215 -21.60 0.65 20.83
C GLY A 215 -20.67 0.49 19.63
N ILE A 216 -20.38 -0.75 19.26
CA ILE A 216 -19.45 -1.03 18.15
C ILE A 216 -20.00 -0.58 16.79
N ASP A 217 -21.31 -0.71 16.58
CA ASP A 217 -21.97 -0.36 15.32
C ASP A 217 -21.79 1.14 15.01
N SER A 218 -22.15 2.02 15.96
CA SER A 218 -21.92 3.47 15.81
C SER A 218 -20.45 3.82 15.59
N VAL A 219 -19.53 3.07 16.20
CA VAL A 219 -18.09 3.30 16.05
C VAL A 219 -17.60 2.91 14.65
N LEU A 220 -18.06 1.77 14.12
CA LEU A 220 -17.71 1.33 12.77
C LEU A 220 -18.35 2.23 11.70
N ASP A 221 -19.62 2.61 11.86
CA ASP A 221 -20.28 3.58 10.99
C ASP A 221 -19.52 4.90 10.96
N PHE A 222 -19.04 5.36 12.12
CA PHE A 222 -18.23 6.57 12.23
C PHE A 222 -16.87 6.42 11.54
N MET A 223 -16.19 5.29 11.72
CA MET A 223 -14.92 4.97 11.04
C MET A 223 -15.08 4.98 9.52
N MET A 224 -16.17 4.39 9.01
CA MET A 224 -16.51 4.33 7.59
C MET A 224 -17.01 5.65 7.02
N THR A 225 -17.55 6.54 7.86
CA THR A 225 -17.93 7.90 7.45
C THR A 225 -16.70 8.80 7.22
N TYR A 226 -15.62 8.57 7.97
CA TYR A 226 -14.41 9.40 7.94
C TYR A 226 -13.16 8.58 7.60
N THR A 227 -13.24 7.78 6.53
CA THR A 227 -12.19 6.86 6.07
C THR A 227 -10.84 7.55 5.86
N ASP A 228 -10.84 8.81 5.48
CA ASP A 228 -9.67 9.59 5.10
C ASP A 228 -9.12 10.50 6.22
N VAL A 229 -9.66 10.41 7.44
CA VAL A 229 -9.13 11.11 8.61
C VAL A 229 -8.27 10.16 9.46
N GLU A 230 -6.95 10.24 9.28
CA GLU A 230 -5.96 9.35 9.93
C GLU A 230 -6.15 9.25 11.45
N ALA A 231 -6.38 10.38 12.13
CA ALA A 231 -6.56 10.41 13.59
C ALA A 231 -7.78 9.61 14.06
N ILE A 232 -8.88 9.61 13.27
CA ILE A 232 -10.07 8.81 13.56
C ILE A 232 -9.75 7.35 13.38
N GLN A 233 -9.18 6.99 12.22
CA GLN A 233 -8.80 5.60 11.92
C GLN A 233 -7.93 5.03 13.04
N LEU A 234 -6.88 5.75 13.46
CA LEU A 234 -6.02 5.34 14.57
C LEU A 234 -6.76 5.19 15.91
N SER A 235 -7.65 6.12 16.23
CA SER A 235 -8.41 6.07 17.49
C SER A 235 -9.39 4.89 17.52
N VAL A 236 -10.05 4.60 16.40
CA VAL A 236 -10.99 3.48 16.29
C VAL A 236 -10.26 2.14 16.25
N LEU A 237 -9.20 2.01 15.46
CA LEU A 237 -8.37 0.80 15.46
C LEU A 237 -7.83 0.47 16.85
N SER A 238 -7.38 1.49 17.60
CA SER A 238 -6.93 1.32 18.99
C SER A 238 -8.05 0.89 19.94
N TYR A 239 -9.27 1.41 19.73
CA TYR A 239 -10.44 0.98 20.49
C TYR A 239 -10.81 -0.47 20.19
N LEU A 240 -10.82 -0.88 18.92
CA LEU A 240 -11.16 -2.25 18.51
C LEU A 240 -10.16 -3.28 19.02
N LEU A 241 -8.85 -2.96 19.00
CA LEU A 241 -7.81 -3.78 19.60
C LEU A 241 -7.98 -3.93 21.12
N LYS A 242 -8.49 -2.90 21.81
CA LYS A 242 -8.77 -2.97 23.25
C LYS A 242 -10.04 -3.76 23.57
N GLU A 243 -11.02 -3.72 22.67
CA GLU A 243 -12.34 -4.34 22.83
C GLU A 243 -12.48 -5.61 21.98
N GLU A 244 -11.51 -6.53 22.10
CA GLU A 244 -11.38 -7.74 21.27
C GLU A 244 -12.69 -8.54 21.16
N ARG A 245 -13.41 -8.75 22.27
CA ARG A 245 -14.68 -9.48 22.27
C ARG A 245 -15.75 -8.80 21.42
N LYS A 246 -15.80 -7.47 21.41
CA LYS A 246 -16.73 -6.71 20.57
C LYS A 246 -16.30 -6.81 19.10
N ALA A 247 -15.02 -6.66 18.80
CA ALA A 247 -14.50 -6.83 17.45
C ALA A 247 -14.82 -8.22 16.89
N MET A 248 -14.60 -9.28 17.68
CA MET A 248 -14.92 -10.66 17.33
C MET A 248 -16.43 -10.93 17.16
N SER A 249 -17.31 -10.10 17.72
CA SER A 249 -18.76 -10.24 17.52
C SER A 249 -19.25 -9.66 16.19
N ARG A 250 -18.43 -8.86 15.51
CA ARG A 250 -18.74 -8.16 14.26
C ARG A 250 -17.64 -8.33 13.21
N ILE A 251 -17.12 -9.56 13.06
CA ILE A 251 -15.95 -9.86 12.21
C ILE A 251 -16.09 -9.27 10.81
N GLY A 252 -17.24 -9.46 10.15
CA GLY A 252 -17.47 -8.94 8.80
C GLY A 252 -17.27 -7.43 8.67
N ASP A 253 -17.98 -6.66 9.50
CA ASP A 253 -17.92 -5.20 9.47
C ASP A 253 -16.54 -4.67 9.89
N VAL A 254 -15.88 -5.34 10.84
CA VAL A 254 -14.53 -4.97 11.28
C VAL A 254 -13.52 -5.22 10.17
N VAL A 255 -13.55 -6.38 9.50
CA VAL A 255 -12.64 -6.67 8.38
C VAL A 255 -12.83 -5.64 7.27
N GLU A 256 -14.07 -5.31 6.90
CA GLU A 256 -14.37 -4.30 5.89
C GLU A 256 -13.80 -2.91 6.27
N ALA A 257 -14.05 -2.47 7.51
CA ALA A 257 -13.56 -1.18 7.99
C ALA A 257 -12.03 -1.11 8.04
N VAL A 258 -11.39 -2.17 8.51
CA VAL A 258 -9.92 -2.27 8.58
C VAL A 258 -9.30 -2.25 7.19
N THR A 259 -9.84 -3.00 6.24
CA THR A 259 -9.38 -2.97 4.85
C THR A 259 -9.52 -1.57 4.25
N SER A 260 -10.65 -0.89 4.49
CA SER A 260 -10.86 0.49 4.01
C SER A 260 -9.83 1.48 4.58
N ALA A 261 -9.51 1.35 5.88
CA ALA A 261 -8.47 2.17 6.52
C ALA A 261 -7.07 1.89 5.94
N MET A 262 -6.73 0.62 5.72
CA MET A 262 -5.46 0.21 5.14
C MET A 262 -5.27 0.75 3.73
N LEU A 263 -6.32 0.69 2.90
CA LEU A 263 -6.30 1.21 1.52
C LEU A 263 -6.23 2.74 1.49
N SER A 264 -6.95 3.42 2.38
CA SER A 264 -6.98 4.89 2.42
C SER A 264 -5.69 5.50 2.98
N HIS A 265 -4.92 4.74 3.76
CA HIS A 265 -3.72 5.20 4.47
C HIS A 265 -2.54 4.23 4.31
N SER A 266 -2.23 3.82 3.07
CA SER A 266 -1.09 2.93 2.78
C SER A 266 0.26 3.47 3.29
N GLU A 267 0.44 4.80 3.25
CA GLU A 267 1.65 5.49 3.70
C GLU A 267 1.74 5.66 5.24
N SER A 268 0.67 5.35 6.00
CA SER A 268 0.69 5.48 7.46
C SER A 268 1.07 4.16 8.13
N ALA A 269 2.36 4.03 8.48
CA ALA A 269 2.88 2.87 9.22
C ALA A 269 2.06 2.55 10.49
N CYS A 270 1.61 3.59 11.21
CA CYS A 270 0.81 3.43 12.43
C CYS A 270 -0.56 2.80 12.16
N ILE A 271 -1.22 3.17 11.06
CA ILE A 271 -2.49 2.55 10.65
C ILE A 271 -2.23 1.12 10.20
N GLN A 272 -1.25 0.90 9.33
CA GLN A 272 -0.92 -0.44 8.83
C GLN A 272 -0.68 -1.39 10.00
N LEU A 273 0.20 -1.03 10.94
CA LEU A 273 0.52 -1.84 12.12
C LEU A 273 -0.71 -2.20 12.95
N LYS A 274 -1.56 -1.23 13.30
CA LYS A 274 -2.77 -1.50 14.10
C LYS A 274 -3.80 -2.33 13.34
N SER A 275 -3.95 -2.08 12.04
CA SER A 275 -4.83 -2.85 11.18
C SER A 275 -4.39 -4.31 11.07
N PHE A 276 -3.09 -4.56 10.89
CA PHE A 276 -2.53 -5.90 10.84
C PHE A 276 -2.64 -6.66 12.17
N GLN A 277 -2.41 -5.98 13.30
CA GLN A 277 -2.67 -6.55 14.63
C GLN A 277 -4.14 -6.96 14.80
N LEU A 278 -5.07 -6.13 14.31
CA LEU A 278 -6.49 -6.42 14.42
C LEU A 278 -6.91 -7.55 13.48
N ILE A 279 -6.39 -7.58 12.25
CA ILE A 279 -6.60 -8.71 11.34
C ILE A 279 -6.08 -10.02 11.97
N GLN A 280 -4.89 -10.00 12.56
CA GLN A 280 -4.32 -11.17 13.22
C GLN A 280 -5.22 -11.70 14.34
N LEU A 281 -5.80 -10.81 15.15
CA LEU A 281 -6.81 -11.19 16.15
C LEU A 281 -8.01 -11.90 15.50
N LEU A 282 -8.51 -11.35 14.39
CA LEU A 282 -9.70 -11.86 13.68
C LEU A 282 -9.44 -13.18 12.94
N LEU A 283 -8.21 -13.48 12.52
CA LEU A 283 -7.84 -14.74 11.84
C LEU A 283 -8.11 -16.00 12.68
N THR A 284 -8.32 -15.84 13.99
CA THR A 284 -8.79 -16.93 14.87
C THR A 284 -10.19 -17.44 14.48
N ALA A 285 -10.99 -16.64 13.77
CA ALA A 285 -12.26 -17.05 13.19
C ALA A 285 -12.10 -17.50 11.73
N GLU A 286 -12.86 -18.52 11.34
CA GLU A 286 -12.82 -19.06 9.97
C GLU A 286 -13.34 -18.07 8.93
N GLU A 287 -14.46 -17.39 9.24
CA GLU A 287 -15.12 -16.39 8.40
C GLU A 287 -14.22 -15.21 8.02
N ALA A 288 -13.25 -14.85 8.88
CA ALA A 288 -12.34 -13.73 8.64
C ALA A 288 -11.42 -13.99 7.44
N CYS A 289 -10.94 -15.23 7.25
CA CYS A 289 -10.01 -15.58 6.19
C CYS A 289 -10.66 -15.41 4.80
N GLU A 290 -11.90 -15.87 4.66
CA GLU A 290 -12.68 -15.73 3.42
C GLU A 290 -12.90 -14.25 3.06
N LEU A 291 -13.24 -13.43 4.05
CA LEU A 291 -13.51 -12.00 3.86
C LEU A 291 -12.26 -11.21 3.48
N ILE A 292 -11.11 -11.48 4.11
CA ILE A 292 -9.83 -10.81 3.81
C ILE A 292 -9.44 -11.05 2.35
N VAL A 293 -9.63 -12.27 1.83
CA VAL A 293 -9.34 -12.58 0.42
C VAL A 293 -10.34 -11.89 -0.50
N LYS A 294 -11.65 -11.99 -0.22
CA LYS A 294 -12.71 -11.37 -1.05
C LYS A 294 -12.53 -9.86 -1.22
N LEU A 295 -12.06 -9.17 -0.19
CA LEU A 295 -11.87 -7.72 -0.21
C LEU A 295 -10.58 -7.27 -0.93
N GLY A 296 -9.84 -8.18 -1.57
CA GLY A 296 -8.65 -7.85 -2.35
C GLY A 296 -7.44 -7.43 -1.49
N SER A 297 -7.49 -7.68 -0.18
CA SER A 297 -6.44 -7.26 0.77
C SER A 297 -5.11 -8.01 0.54
N VAL A 298 -5.10 -9.08 -0.24
CA VAL A 298 -3.91 -9.89 -0.53
C VAL A 298 -2.80 -9.09 -1.23
N HIS A 299 -3.15 -8.30 -2.25
CA HIS A 299 -2.17 -7.44 -2.93
C HIS A 299 -1.62 -6.37 -1.98
N HIS A 300 -2.46 -5.90 -1.06
CA HIS A 300 -2.06 -4.92 -0.05
C HIS A 300 -1.12 -5.53 0.99
N VAL A 301 -1.32 -6.78 1.41
CA VAL A 301 -0.40 -7.51 2.30
C VAL A 301 1.01 -7.57 1.69
N LEU A 302 1.12 -7.94 0.41
CA LEU A 302 2.41 -8.03 -0.27
C LEU A 302 3.05 -6.66 -0.50
N ASN A 303 2.28 -5.65 -0.90
CA ASN A 303 2.79 -4.28 -1.04
C ASN A 303 3.28 -3.73 0.30
N THR A 304 2.56 -4.01 1.40
CA THR A 304 2.99 -3.61 2.75
C THR A 304 4.31 -4.27 3.14
N LEU A 305 4.51 -5.55 2.83
CA LEU A 305 5.81 -6.21 3.06
C LEU A 305 6.95 -5.54 2.27
N LYS A 306 6.68 -5.08 1.05
CA LYS A 306 7.64 -4.35 0.22
C LYS A 306 7.93 -2.94 0.77
N ASP A 307 6.91 -2.26 1.29
CA ASP A 307 7.01 -0.90 1.82
C ASP A 307 7.66 -0.85 3.22
N TYR A 308 7.48 -1.89 4.03
CA TYR A 308 7.96 -1.97 5.42
C TYR A 308 8.79 -3.24 5.71
N PRO A 309 9.87 -3.51 4.96
CA PRO A 309 10.62 -4.77 5.05
C PRO A 309 11.44 -4.91 6.35
N HIS A 310 11.51 -3.88 7.19
CA HIS A 310 12.24 -3.88 8.46
C HIS A 310 11.34 -3.94 9.70
N GLU A 311 10.03 -3.79 9.54
CA GLU A 311 9.07 -3.66 10.65
C GLU A 311 8.47 -5.02 11.03
N LYS A 312 9.06 -5.67 12.04
CA LYS A 312 8.67 -7.03 12.48
C LYS A 312 7.19 -7.14 12.85
N ASP A 313 6.65 -6.10 13.48
CA ASP A 313 5.25 -6.00 13.89
C ASP A 313 4.28 -5.91 12.70
N ILE A 314 4.78 -5.67 11.49
CA ILE A 314 4.02 -5.73 10.23
C ILE A 314 4.26 -7.06 9.52
N ILE A 315 5.52 -7.51 9.47
CA ILE A 315 5.94 -8.72 8.75
C ILE A 315 5.24 -9.97 9.31
N ILE A 316 5.22 -10.13 10.64
CA ILE A 316 4.65 -11.31 11.30
C ILE A 316 3.15 -11.46 10.96
N PRO A 317 2.28 -10.43 11.17
CA PRO A 317 0.89 -10.52 10.74
C PRO A 317 0.71 -10.80 9.25
N CYS A 318 1.51 -10.18 8.38
CA CYS A 318 1.43 -10.39 6.93
C CYS A 318 1.69 -11.86 6.57
N CYS A 319 2.76 -12.45 7.12
CA CYS A 319 3.07 -13.86 6.92
C CYS A 319 1.94 -14.75 7.46
N LYS A 320 1.35 -14.40 8.61
CA LYS A 320 0.25 -15.18 9.18
C LYS A 320 -1.01 -15.14 8.33
N ILE A 321 -1.34 -13.98 7.74
CA ILE A 321 -2.45 -13.84 6.80
C ILE A 321 -2.22 -14.74 5.57
N ILE A 322 -1.01 -14.70 4.97
CA ILE A 322 -0.66 -15.54 3.82
C ILE A 322 -0.79 -17.02 4.18
N GLN A 323 -0.22 -17.44 5.32
CA GLN A 323 -0.31 -18.82 5.80
C GLN A 323 -1.78 -19.26 5.94
N CYS A 324 -2.58 -18.54 6.73
CA CYS A 324 -3.94 -18.97 7.06
C CYS A 324 -4.88 -18.96 5.85
N THR A 325 -4.69 -18.05 4.90
CA THR A 325 -5.51 -17.99 3.70
C THR A 325 -5.23 -19.15 2.75
N LEU A 326 -3.97 -19.55 2.59
CA LEU A 326 -3.57 -20.71 1.79
C LEU A 326 -3.91 -22.03 2.48
N GLU A 327 -3.69 -22.14 3.79
CA GLU A 327 -3.98 -23.35 4.58
C GLU A 327 -5.48 -23.73 4.51
N LYS A 328 -6.36 -22.73 4.54
CA LYS A 328 -7.81 -22.93 4.45
C LYS A 328 -8.36 -22.99 3.02
N GLY A 329 -7.49 -22.86 2.01
CA GLY A 329 -7.88 -22.96 0.59
C GLY A 329 -8.67 -21.76 0.05
N TYR A 330 -8.61 -20.60 0.71
CA TYR A 330 -9.33 -19.39 0.27
C TYR A 330 -8.57 -18.57 -0.77
N GLY A 331 -7.27 -18.80 -0.97
CA GLY A 331 -6.47 -18.12 -1.97
C GLY A 331 -5.80 -19.11 -2.91
N ALA A 332 -6.04 -18.99 -4.22
CA ALA A 332 -5.16 -19.64 -5.19
C ALA A 332 -3.78 -18.95 -5.14
N PRO A 333 -2.67 -19.67 -5.34
CA PRO A 333 -1.34 -19.06 -5.37
C PRO A 333 -1.19 -17.91 -6.36
N GLU A 334 -1.95 -17.98 -7.47
CA GLU A 334 -2.04 -16.93 -8.49
C GLU A 334 -2.55 -15.59 -7.93
N SER A 335 -3.22 -15.62 -6.76
CA SER A 335 -3.66 -14.43 -6.04
C SER A 335 -2.52 -13.69 -5.33
N PHE A 336 -1.32 -14.30 -5.29
CA PHE A 336 -0.13 -13.81 -4.59
C PHE A 336 1.04 -13.59 -5.58
N PRO A 337 0.93 -12.64 -6.52
CA PRO A 337 2.01 -12.38 -7.49
C PRO A 337 3.29 -11.94 -6.76
N ASP A 338 4.44 -12.48 -7.18
CA ASP A 338 5.76 -12.21 -6.62
C ASP A 338 5.91 -12.52 -5.12
N ALA A 339 5.00 -13.29 -4.52
CA ALA A 339 5.02 -13.52 -3.06
C ALA A 339 6.22 -14.33 -2.60
N VAL A 340 6.62 -15.35 -3.37
CA VAL A 340 7.83 -16.13 -3.07
C VAL A 340 9.05 -15.23 -3.11
N GLU A 341 9.23 -14.42 -4.16
CA GLU A 341 10.33 -13.46 -4.24
C GLU A 341 10.32 -12.46 -3.08
N THR A 342 9.15 -11.90 -2.75
CA THR A 342 8.99 -10.92 -1.67
C THR A 342 9.35 -11.51 -0.30
N LEU A 343 8.84 -12.71 0.01
CA LEU A 343 9.17 -13.41 1.25
C LEU A 343 10.64 -13.82 1.28
N CYS A 344 11.23 -14.21 0.15
CA CYS A 344 12.66 -14.53 0.12
C CYS A 344 13.53 -13.33 0.48
N ILE A 345 13.22 -12.15 -0.07
CA ILE A 345 13.94 -10.90 0.22
C ILE A 345 13.81 -10.52 1.70
N VAL A 346 12.59 -10.52 2.24
CA VAL A 346 12.34 -10.19 3.65
C VAL A 346 13.00 -11.23 4.58
N GLY A 347 12.98 -12.51 4.19
CA GLY A 347 13.57 -13.60 4.96
C GLY A 347 15.07 -13.47 5.11
N GLU A 348 15.79 -13.09 4.05
CA GLU A 348 17.24 -12.82 4.12
C GLU A 348 17.54 -11.65 5.06
N MET A 349 16.70 -10.60 5.06
CA MET A 349 16.89 -9.42 5.91
C MET A 349 16.72 -9.71 7.41
N HIS A 350 15.88 -10.70 7.76
CA HIS A 350 15.57 -11.08 9.15
C HIS A 350 16.04 -12.48 9.52
N ILE A 351 17.07 -12.97 8.84
CA ILE A 351 17.59 -14.33 9.02
C ILE A 351 18.02 -14.67 10.46
N GLN A 352 18.36 -13.67 11.29
CA GLN A 352 18.74 -13.88 12.68
C GLN A 352 17.56 -13.82 13.66
N ASP A 353 16.37 -13.43 13.21
CA ASP A 353 15.17 -13.35 14.04
C ASP A 353 14.34 -14.62 13.92
N ALA A 354 14.35 -15.45 14.98
CA ALA A 354 13.64 -16.72 14.99
C ALA A 354 12.11 -16.56 14.83
N VAL A 355 11.52 -15.51 15.41
CA VAL A 355 10.06 -15.31 15.38
C VAL A 355 9.59 -14.93 13.98
N VAL A 356 10.31 -13.99 13.34
CA VAL A 356 10.02 -13.59 11.96
C VAL A 356 10.28 -14.77 11.02
N THR A 357 11.39 -15.48 11.20
CA THR A 357 11.75 -16.64 10.39
C THR A 357 10.69 -17.74 10.47
N GLU A 358 10.22 -18.08 11.67
CA GLU A 358 9.19 -19.10 11.85
C GLU A 358 7.92 -18.77 11.05
N CYS A 359 7.42 -17.54 11.19
CA CYS A 359 6.22 -17.07 10.50
C CYS A 359 6.41 -17.07 8.98
N LEU A 360 7.59 -16.66 8.52
CA LEU A 360 7.92 -16.58 7.10
C LEU A 360 8.06 -17.96 6.48
N CYS A 361 8.77 -18.90 7.13
CA CYS A 361 8.86 -20.28 6.68
C CYS A 361 7.49 -20.95 6.67
N ALA A 362 6.64 -20.66 7.66
CA ALA A 362 5.27 -21.16 7.70
C ALA A 362 4.42 -20.66 6.52
N ALA A 363 4.56 -19.40 6.09
CA ALA A 363 3.88 -18.88 4.90
C ALA A 363 4.48 -19.45 3.60
N LEU A 364 5.81 -19.49 3.52
CA LEU A 364 6.56 -19.90 2.35
C LEU A 364 6.29 -21.37 1.98
N GLN A 365 6.19 -22.29 2.96
CA GLN A 365 5.87 -23.69 2.68
C GLN A 365 4.51 -23.87 1.98
N PHE A 366 3.49 -23.07 2.31
CA PHE A 366 2.17 -23.19 1.69
C PHE A 366 2.18 -22.61 0.28
N LEU A 367 2.88 -21.49 0.06
CA LEU A 367 3.08 -20.93 -1.28
C LEU A 367 3.79 -21.93 -2.18
N ILE A 368 4.87 -22.54 -1.68
CA ILE A 368 5.66 -23.52 -2.42
C ILE A 368 4.79 -24.71 -2.83
N ASN A 369 4.05 -25.29 -1.88
CA ASN A 369 3.31 -26.53 -2.11
C ASN A 369 2.04 -26.35 -2.96
N GLN A 370 1.58 -25.13 -3.19
CA GLN A 370 0.35 -24.88 -3.94
C GLN A 370 0.60 -24.24 -5.32
N ALA A 371 1.72 -23.53 -5.54
CA ALA A 371 1.98 -22.80 -6.79
C ALA A 371 2.95 -23.52 -7.75
N LEU A 372 2.87 -23.12 -9.03
CA LEU A 372 3.96 -23.28 -9.99
C LEU A 372 4.89 -22.08 -9.87
N HIS A 373 6.20 -22.34 -9.78
CA HIS A 373 7.21 -21.30 -9.54
C HIS A 373 8.11 -21.15 -10.76
N GLU A 374 8.53 -19.92 -11.03
CA GLU A 374 9.61 -19.69 -11.99
C GLU A 374 10.92 -20.23 -11.43
N GLU A 375 11.83 -20.63 -12.32
CA GLU A 375 13.11 -21.24 -11.94
C GLU A 375 13.90 -20.31 -11.00
N LYS A 376 13.87 -19.01 -11.25
CA LYS A 376 14.47 -17.95 -10.41
C LYS A 376 13.94 -17.95 -8.97
N ASP A 377 12.65 -18.18 -8.78
CA ASP A 377 12.03 -18.19 -7.45
C ASP A 377 12.41 -19.45 -6.68
N ILE A 378 12.53 -20.58 -7.37
CA ILE A 378 13.02 -21.84 -6.82
C ILE A 378 14.46 -21.67 -6.32
N GLU A 379 15.33 -21.01 -7.08
CA GLU A 379 16.72 -20.79 -6.66
C GLU A 379 16.81 -19.97 -5.38
N LYS A 380 16.06 -18.86 -5.33
CA LYS A 380 16.02 -17.96 -4.17
C LYS A 380 15.45 -18.64 -2.94
N ALA A 381 14.34 -19.37 -3.09
CA ALA A 381 13.71 -20.08 -2.00
C ALA A 381 14.62 -21.19 -1.45
N THR A 382 15.26 -21.97 -2.33
CA THR A 382 16.19 -23.03 -1.93
C THR A 382 17.36 -22.45 -1.12
N CYS A 383 17.96 -21.35 -1.60
CA CYS A 383 19.06 -20.67 -0.91
C CYS A 383 18.64 -20.17 0.49
N LEU A 384 17.52 -19.45 0.56
CA LEU A 384 16.99 -18.93 1.83
C LEU A 384 16.73 -20.07 2.83
N LEU A 385 16.08 -21.16 2.41
CA LEU A 385 15.73 -22.27 3.29
C LEU A 385 16.98 -22.93 3.93
N ILE A 386 18.08 -23.04 3.18
CA ILE A 386 19.34 -23.56 3.70
C ILE A 386 19.96 -22.58 4.70
N HIS A 387 19.96 -21.28 4.37
CA HIS A 387 20.42 -20.25 5.27
C HIS A 387 19.63 -20.22 6.59
N GLN A 388 18.32 -20.45 6.55
CA GLN A 388 17.47 -20.53 7.73
C GLN A 388 17.77 -21.76 8.60
N LEU A 389 17.99 -22.94 7.99
CA LEU A 389 18.43 -24.14 8.72
C LEU A 389 19.75 -23.94 9.46
N LYS A 390 20.68 -23.23 8.82
CA LYS A 390 21.99 -22.90 9.39
C LYS A 390 21.88 -21.91 10.54
N SER A 391 21.01 -20.92 10.42
CA SER A 391 20.87 -19.84 11.41
C SER A 391 20.04 -20.27 12.62
N HIS A 392 19.06 -21.17 12.43
CA HIS A 392 18.16 -21.65 13.48
C HIS A 392 18.14 -23.18 13.66
N PRO A 393 19.30 -23.84 13.85
CA PRO A 393 19.36 -25.30 13.92
C PRO A 393 18.65 -25.87 15.16
N ASN A 394 18.47 -25.07 16.21
CA ASN A 394 17.87 -25.49 17.48
C ASN A 394 16.35 -25.30 17.51
N GLU A 395 15.76 -24.63 16.50
CA GLU A 395 14.34 -24.29 16.49
C GLU A 395 13.54 -25.33 15.70
N ALA A 396 13.00 -26.34 16.39
CA ALA A 396 12.34 -27.49 15.76
C ALA A 396 11.17 -27.10 14.82
N VAL A 397 10.46 -26.00 15.12
CA VAL A 397 9.35 -25.51 14.28
C VAL A 397 9.85 -24.97 12.95
N ILE A 398 10.94 -24.18 12.96
CA ILE A 398 11.59 -23.68 11.75
C ILE A 398 12.10 -24.85 10.92
N VAL A 399 12.79 -25.80 11.54
CA VAL A 399 13.31 -27.00 10.86
C VAL A 399 12.18 -27.79 10.16
N ASN A 400 11.03 -27.93 10.81
CA ASN A 400 9.86 -28.58 10.21
C ASN A 400 9.35 -27.85 8.97
N HIS A 401 9.10 -26.54 9.08
CA HIS A 401 8.63 -25.73 7.94
C HIS A 401 9.63 -25.78 6.77
N VAL A 402 10.92 -25.74 7.08
CA VAL A 402 11.96 -25.83 6.05
C VAL A 402 11.95 -27.19 5.36
N PHE A 403 11.91 -28.31 6.09
CA PHE A 403 11.87 -29.64 5.47
C PHE A 403 10.66 -29.84 4.57
N VAL A 404 9.48 -29.36 4.98
CA VAL A 404 8.26 -29.41 4.17
C VAL A 404 8.40 -28.55 2.91
N ALA A 405 8.86 -27.30 3.04
CA ALA A 405 9.08 -26.40 1.92
C ALA A 405 10.09 -26.96 0.91
N MET A 406 11.22 -27.48 1.39
CA MET A 406 12.26 -28.07 0.53
C MET A 406 11.74 -29.29 -0.22
N ALA A 407 10.99 -30.17 0.46
CA ALA A 407 10.38 -31.33 -0.20
C ALA A 407 9.42 -30.90 -1.33
N GLY A 408 8.66 -29.83 -1.12
CA GLY A 408 7.82 -29.21 -2.15
C GLY A 408 8.63 -28.75 -3.38
N LEU A 409 9.68 -27.95 -3.17
CA LEU A 409 10.55 -27.46 -4.25
C LEU A 409 11.16 -28.60 -5.06
N ILE A 410 11.72 -29.61 -4.39
CA ILE A 410 12.38 -30.77 -5.02
C ILE A 410 11.40 -31.64 -5.81
N THR A 411 10.14 -31.71 -5.35
CA THR A 411 9.08 -32.41 -6.08
C THR A 411 8.78 -31.71 -7.40
N THR A 412 8.85 -30.38 -7.41
CA THR A 412 8.54 -29.56 -8.59
C THR A 412 9.72 -29.33 -9.53
N SER A 413 10.96 -29.39 -9.03
CA SER A 413 12.15 -29.08 -9.83
C SER A 413 13.40 -29.87 -9.41
N GLU A 414 14.04 -30.49 -10.40
CA GLU A 414 15.37 -31.10 -10.27
C GLU A 414 16.45 -30.06 -9.94
N THR A 415 16.30 -28.81 -10.40
CA THR A 415 17.28 -27.74 -10.10
C THR A 415 17.37 -27.43 -8.62
N ALA A 416 16.25 -27.50 -7.88
CA ALA A 416 16.24 -27.37 -6.43
C ALA A 416 17.05 -28.48 -5.75
N ALA A 417 16.94 -29.71 -6.26
CA ALA A 417 17.66 -30.87 -5.73
C ALA A 417 19.18 -30.74 -5.96
N LEU A 418 19.59 -30.26 -7.14
CA LEU A 418 20.99 -30.06 -7.49
C LEU A 418 21.62 -28.87 -6.76
N GLN A 419 20.87 -27.80 -6.52
CA GLN A 419 21.34 -26.62 -5.76
C GLN A 419 21.72 -26.96 -4.33
N LEU A 420 21.08 -27.96 -3.71
CA LEU A 420 21.47 -28.43 -2.38
C LEU A 420 22.91 -28.95 -2.33
N LEU A 421 23.45 -29.41 -3.45
CA LEU A 421 24.82 -29.89 -3.54
C LEU A 421 25.83 -28.74 -3.63
N HIS A 422 25.42 -27.60 -4.22
CA HIS A 422 26.29 -26.47 -4.54
C HIS A 422 25.59 -25.15 -4.22
N VAL A 423 25.57 -24.80 -2.94
CA VAL A 423 25.09 -23.49 -2.49
C VAL A 423 26.27 -22.50 -2.55
N PRO A 424 26.15 -21.34 -3.21
CA PRO A 424 27.22 -20.35 -3.29
C PRO A 424 27.71 -19.93 -1.90
N ASP A 425 29.03 -19.93 -1.69
CA ASP A 425 29.69 -19.51 -0.45
C ASP A 425 29.28 -20.28 0.84
N GLU A 426 28.66 -21.45 0.68
CA GLU A 426 28.08 -22.23 1.77
C GLU A 426 28.59 -23.68 1.82
N ILE A 427 28.49 -24.30 2.99
CA ILE A 427 28.70 -25.75 3.13
C ILE A 427 27.47 -26.45 2.52
N ASN A 428 27.71 -27.54 1.79
CA ASN A 428 26.68 -28.38 1.17
C ASN A 428 25.37 -28.48 1.98
N GLY A 429 24.21 -28.18 1.37
CA GLY A 429 22.91 -28.15 2.03
C GLY A 429 22.51 -29.48 2.70
N VAL A 430 22.95 -30.62 2.17
CA VAL A 430 22.76 -31.95 2.78
C VAL A 430 23.40 -32.01 4.17
N TYR A 431 24.54 -31.36 4.38
CA TYR A 431 25.17 -31.27 5.69
C TYR A 431 24.27 -30.57 6.70
N HIS A 432 23.66 -29.44 6.33
CA HIS A 432 22.76 -28.67 7.20
C HIS A 432 21.48 -29.45 7.51
N ILE A 433 20.90 -30.14 6.52
CA ILE A 433 19.74 -31.03 6.71
C ILE A 433 20.07 -32.13 7.73
N MET A 434 21.20 -32.81 7.56
CA MET A 434 21.62 -33.88 8.48
C MET A 434 21.93 -33.36 9.88
N ALA A 435 22.60 -32.22 10.00
CA ALA A 435 22.90 -31.59 11.27
C ALA A 435 21.61 -31.25 12.04
N ALA A 436 20.63 -30.63 11.37
CA ALA A 436 19.32 -30.34 11.94
C ALA A 436 18.58 -31.61 12.37
N ARG A 437 18.56 -32.66 11.52
CA ARG A 437 17.93 -33.94 11.88
C ARG A 437 18.59 -34.60 13.09
N ARG A 438 19.92 -34.59 13.18
CA ARG A 438 20.64 -35.18 14.33
C ARG A 438 20.39 -34.42 15.61
N HIS A 439 20.28 -33.09 15.53
CA HIS A 439 19.96 -32.25 16.68
C HIS A 439 18.55 -32.54 17.22
N HIS A 440 17.60 -32.82 16.32
CA HIS A 440 16.19 -33.07 16.65
C HIS A 440 15.80 -34.56 16.54
N SER A 441 16.70 -35.48 16.91
CA SER A 441 16.47 -36.93 16.76
C SER A 441 15.26 -37.46 17.53
N ASP A 442 14.91 -36.78 18.62
CA ASP A 442 13.84 -37.19 19.52
C ASP A 442 12.49 -36.55 19.16
N TYR A 443 12.46 -35.68 18.13
CA TYR A 443 11.24 -35.01 17.66
C TYR A 443 10.60 -35.79 16.51
N PRO A 444 9.44 -36.44 16.72
CA PRO A 444 8.85 -37.32 15.71
C PRO A 444 8.49 -36.60 14.42
N LYS A 445 7.96 -35.37 14.52
CA LYS A 445 7.53 -34.62 13.33
C LYS A 445 8.71 -34.18 12.46
N VAL A 446 9.85 -33.83 13.07
CA VAL A 446 11.08 -33.52 12.34
C VAL A 446 11.59 -34.77 11.62
N THR A 447 11.52 -35.93 12.27
CA THR A 447 11.92 -37.21 11.64
C THR A 447 11.00 -37.59 10.47
N GLU A 448 9.70 -37.45 10.62
CA GLU A 448 8.73 -37.71 9.56
C GLU A 448 8.97 -36.82 8.34
N ASN A 449 9.09 -35.50 8.54
CA ASN A 449 9.34 -34.53 7.48
C ASN A 449 10.72 -34.71 6.84
N PHE A 450 11.73 -35.10 7.61
CA PHE A 450 13.05 -35.48 7.09
C PHE A 450 12.97 -36.68 6.16
N CYS A 451 12.25 -37.75 6.55
CA CYS A 451 12.05 -38.91 5.70
C CYS A 451 11.30 -38.56 4.41
N HIS A 452 10.30 -37.67 4.49
CA HIS A 452 9.59 -37.17 3.32
C HIS A 452 10.53 -36.40 2.37
N LEU A 453 11.35 -35.49 2.91
CA LEU A 453 12.37 -34.78 2.13
C LEU A 453 13.35 -35.72 1.45
N LEU A 454 13.87 -36.71 2.18
CA LEU A 454 14.78 -37.71 1.61
C LEU A 454 14.12 -38.53 0.51
N LYS A 455 12.85 -38.92 0.67
CA LYS A 455 12.11 -39.64 -0.37
C LYS A 455 12.06 -38.86 -1.68
N GLN A 456 11.93 -37.53 -1.63
CA GLN A 456 11.96 -36.69 -2.83
C GLN A 456 13.38 -36.54 -3.38
N LEU A 457 14.39 -36.35 -2.52
CA LEU A 457 15.79 -36.23 -2.94
C LEU A 457 16.30 -37.46 -3.69
N VAL A 458 15.95 -38.67 -3.24
CA VAL A 458 16.42 -39.91 -3.86
C VAL A 458 15.76 -40.22 -5.21
N GLN A 459 14.72 -39.47 -5.62
CA GLN A 459 14.20 -39.55 -6.98
C GLN A 459 15.15 -38.95 -8.00
N HIS A 460 16.11 -38.12 -7.56
CA HIS A 460 17.10 -37.45 -8.39
C HIS A 460 18.44 -38.17 -8.26
N ASP A 461 18.73 -39.09 -9.20
CA ASP A 461 19.89 -40.00 -9.13
C ASP A 461 21.24 -39.26 -8.97
N ALA A 462 21.36 -38.02 -9.48
CA ALA A 462 22.54 -37.18 -9.38
C ALA A 462 22.90 -36.74 -7.94
N VAL A 463 21.92 -36.72 -7.02
CA VAL A 463 22.10 -36.29 -5.63
C VAL A 463 22.60 -37.43 -4.73
N ILE A 464 22.29 -38.68 -5.10
CA ILE A 464 22.56 -39.88 -4.30
C ILE A 464 24.03 -40.05 -3.90
N PRO A 465 25.03 -39.84 -4.78
CA PRO A 465 26.44 -39.93 -4.39
C PRO A 465 26.80 -39.03 -3.20
N GLU A 466 26.24 -37.83 -3.15
CA GLU A 466 26.49 -36.91 -2.04
C GLU A 466 25.74 -37.34 -0.77
N LEU A 467 24.50 -37.82 -0.88
CA LEU A 467 23.77 -38.38 0.27
C LEU A 467 24.54 -39.53 0.92
N LEU A 468 25.13 -40.40 0.08
CA LEU A 468 26.00 -41.49 0.54
C LEU A 468 27.29 -40.95 1.17
N ALA A 469 27.93 -39.95 0.57
CA ALA A 469 29.14 -39.32 1.09
C ALA A 469 28.93 -38.65 2.46
N LYS A 470 27.72 -38.20 2.78
CA LYS A 470 27.35 -37.63 4.09
C LYS A 470 26.84 -38.66 5.11
N ASN A 471 26.79 -39.95 4.75
CA ASN A 471 26.29 -41.03 5.59
C ASN A 471 24.79 -40.96 5.93
N VAL A 472 23.96 -40.48 5.01
CA VAL A 472 22.50 -40.46 5.18
C VAL A 472 21.93 -41.88 5.40
N GLN A 473 22.54 -42.91 4.80
CA GLN A 473 22.13 -44.30 4.97
C GLN A 473 22.23 -44.80 6.42
N GLU A 474 23.22 -44.30 7.18
CA GLU A 474 23.37 -44.68 8.60
C GLU A 474 22.28 -44.03 9.45
N GLU A 475 21.95 -42.77 9.16
CA GLU A 475 20.87 -42.04 9.82
C GLU A 475 19.51 -42.70 9.57
N LEU A 476 19.22 -43.09 8.32
CA LEU A 476 18.01 -43.87 7.99
C LEU A 476 17.99 -45.21 8.73
N GLY A 477 19.13 -45.89 8.85
CA GLY A 477 19.26 -47.12 9.64
C GLY A 477 18.92 -46.91 11.12
N GLN A 478 19.36 -45.80 11.71
CA GLN A 478 19.03 -45.44 13.09
C GLN A 478 17.53 -45.16 13.26
N ILE A 479 16.90 -44.45 12.32
CA ILE A 479 15.45 -44.21 12.33
C ILE A 479 14.68 -45.55 12.31
N LEU A 480 15.09 -46.49 11.45
CA LEU A 480 14.44 -47.80 11.37
C LEU A 480 14.60 -48.65 12.64
N GLN A 481 15.66 -48.43 13.42
CA GLN A 481 15.85 -49.07 14.72
C GLN A 481 15.04 -48.39 15.82
N GLN A 482 14.90 -47.06 15.75
CA GLN A 482 14.17 -46.25 16.73
C GLN A 482 12.64 -46.44 16.63
N TYR A 483 12.11 -46.67 15.43
CA TYR A 483 10.68 -46.82 15.17
C TYR A 483 10.35 -48.29 14.85
N GLU A 484 9.99 -49.07 15.88
CA GLU A 484 9.72 -50.51 15.77
C GLU A 484 8.38 -50.87 15.10
N SER A 485 7.43 -49.93 15.04
CA SER A 485 6.10 -50.14 14.45
C SER A 485 6.04 -49.63 13.00
N ILE A 486 5.29 -50.32 12.14
CA ILE A 486 5.04 -49.89 10.75
C ILE A 486 4.25 -48.57 10.81
N THR A 487 5.00 -47.48 10.70
CA THR A 487 4.51 -46.12 10.61
C THR A 487 4.83 -45.59 9.22
N GLU A 488 4.16 -44.51 8.82
CA GLU A 488 4.48 -43.81 7.57
C GLU A 488 5.96 -43.42 7.51
N THR A 489 6.53 -42.96 8.63
CA THR A 489 7.96 -42.64 8.78
C THR A 489 8.88 -43.82 8.44
N VAL A 490 8.55 -45.03 8.90
CA VAL A 490 9.31 -46.25 8.61
C VAL A 490 9.23 -46.61 7.13
N LEU A 491 8.04 -46.50 6.52
CA LEU A 491 7.86 -46.77 5.09
C LEU A 491 8.65 -45.79 4.22
N LEU A 492 8.60 -44.49 4.55
CA LEU A 492 9.38 -43.44 3.86
C LEU A 492 10.89 -43.70 3.98
N ALA A 493 11.36 -44.06 5.18
CA ALA A 493 12.76 -44.36 5.42
C ALA A 493 13.24 -45.62 4.67
N GLN A 494 12.43 -46.68 4.63
CA GLN A 494 12.75 -47.91 3.87
C GLN A 494 12.83 -47.64 2.37
N ASP A 495 11.87 -46.89 1.83
CA ASP A 495 11.81 -46.55 0.40
C ASP A 495 13.06 -45.73 -0.02
N ALA A 496 13.38 -44.70 0.77
CA ALA A 496 14.56 -43.87 0.53
C ALA A 496 15.87 -44.69 0.60
N LEU A 497 16.01 -45.52 1.63
CA LEU A 497 17.20 -46.36 1.82
C LEU A 497 17.36 -47.39 0.68
N SER A 498 16.27 -48.02 0.26
CA SER A 498 16.26 -48.99 -0.84
C SER A 498 16.72 -48.36 -2.15
N LYS A 499 16.17 -47.19 -2.50
CA LYS A 499 16.54 -46.45 -3.71
C LYS A 499 18.00 -46.01 -3.69
N MET A 500 18.50 -45.47 -2.58
CA MET A 500 19.92 -45.09 -2.44
C MET A 500 20.87 -46.28 -2.64
N MET A 501 20.53 -47.44 -2.11
CA MET A 501 21.37 -48.64 -2.20
C MET A 501 21.29 -49.34 -3.55
N SER A 502 20.27 -49.05 -4.37
CA SER A 502 20.13 -49.59 -5.73
C SER A 502 21.08 -48.96 -6.76
N ILE A 503 21.64 -47.79 -6.45
CA ILE A 503 22.50 -46.99 -7.34
C ILE A 503 23.99 -47.08 -6.95
N LYS A 504 24.29 -47.90 -5.94
CA LYS A 504 25.64 -48.22 -5.46
C LYS A 504 26.29 -49.31 -6.33
#